data_AF-A0A3B4EM65-F1
#
_entry.id   AF-A0A3B4EM65-F1
#
_cell.length_a   1.000
_cell.length_b   1.000
_cell.length_c   1.000
_cell.angle_alpha   90.00
_cell.angle_beta   90.00
_cell.angle_gamma   90.00
#
_symmetry.space_group_name_H-M   'P 1'
#
loop_
_entity.id
_entity.type
_entity.pdbx_description
1 polymer ?
#
loop_
_entity_poly.entity_id
_entity_poly.type
_entity_poly.pdbx_seq_one_letter_code
_entity_poly.pdbx_strand_id
1 'polypeptide(L)'
;MSSMRTIMACVAALAAVGTGIGMWNTVAPGEERKKEILKNLPESNPARMEESRKRNALMMQVLKEAAETNDNIARGYGSRK
;
A
#
# COMPACT_ATOMS: atom_id res chain seq x y z
N MET A 1 26.22 5.72 -43.03
CA MET A 1 24.95 5.13 -42.54
C MET A 1 24.75 5.21 -41.02
N SER A 2 25.76 5.58 -40.22
CA SER A 2 25.71 5.51 -38.74
C SER A 2 25.08 6.75 -38.07
N SER A 3 25.53 7.96 -38.41
CA SER A 3 25.14 9.21 -37.73
C SER A 3 23.65 9.57 -37.84
N MET A 4 23.06 9.44 -39.05
CA MET A 4 21.63 9.73 -39.28
C MET A 4 20.71 8.84 -38.43
N ARG A 5 21.06 7.55 -38.29
CA ARG A 5 20.32 6.60 -37.47
C ARG A 5 20.43 6.93 -35.99
N THR A 6 21.62 7.34 -35.53
CA THR A 6 21.84 7.77 -34.15
C THR A 6 21.01 9.01 -33.82
N ILE A 7 20.96 10.01 -34.70
CA ILE A 7 20.16 11.22 -34.50
C ILE A 7 18.68 10.88 -34.40
N MET A 8 18.15 10.04 -35.31
CA MET A 8 16.76 9.61 -35.25
C MET A 8 16.44 8.83 -33.97
N ALA A 9 17.35 7.95 -33.53
CA ALA A 9 17.19 7.20 -32.30
C ALA A 9 17.15 8.12 -31.07
N CYS A 10 18.01 9.14 -31.01
CA CYS A 10 18.00 10.13 -29.93
C CYS A 10 16.70 10.93 -29.90
N VAL A 11 16.21 11.37 -31.06
CA VAL A 11 14.93 12.11 -31.15
C VAL A 11 13.76 11.22 -30.70
N ALA A 12 13.73 9.96 -31.14
CA ALA A 12 12.70 9.01 -30.72
C ALA A 12 12.74 8.75 -29.21
N ALA A 13 13.94 8.64 -28.62
CA ALA A 13 14.11 8.47 -27.18
C ALA A 13 13.60 9.68 -26.39
N LEU A 14 13.93 10.90 -26.83
CA LEU A 14 13.44 12.13 -26.20
C LEU A 14 11.92 12.27 -26.31
N ALA A 15 11.35 11.91 -27.46
CA ALA A 15 9.90 11.89 -27.64
C ALA A 15 9.22 10.91 -26.67
N ALA A 16 9.76 9.69 -26.54
CA ALA A 16 9.24 8.69 -25.61
C ALA A 16 9.29 9.17 -24.15
N VAL A 17 10.43 9.74 -23.73
CA VAL A 17 10.58 10.30 -22.38
C VAL A 17 9.61 11.46 -22.14
N GLY A 18 9.48 12.37 -23.11
CA GLY A 18 8.55 13.50 -23.04
C GLY A 18 7.09 13.04 -22.91
N THR A 19 6.68 12.05 -23.69
CA THR A 19 5.33 11.46 -23.56
C THR A 19 5.10 10.79 -22.22
N GLY A 20 6.11 10.09 -21.68
CA GLY A 20 6.02 9.46 -20.36
C GLY A 20 5.84 10.49 -19.24
N ILE A 21 6.61 11.58 -19.27
CA ILE A 21 6.48 12.68 -18.29
C ILE A 21 5.11 13.38 -18.44
N GLY A 22 4.69 13.66 -19.67
CA GLY A 22 3.39 14.26 -19.93
C GLY A 22 2.24 13.39 -19.38
N MET A 23 2.29 12.09 -19.64
CA MET A 23 1.29 11.15 -19.14
C MET A 23 1.32 11.04 -17.61
N TRP A 24 2.51 11.02 -17.00
CA TRP A 24 2.66 11.03 -15.54
C TRP A 24 2.02 12.26 -14.91
N ASN A 25 2.20 13.45 -15.48
CA ASN A 25 1.58 14.68 -14.97
C ASN A 25 0.05 14.69 -15.09
N THR A 26 -0.53 13.99 -16.06
CA THR A 26 -1.99 13.89 -16.20
C THR A 26 -2.62 12.90 -15.22
N VAL A 27 -1.91 11.80 -14.91
CA VAL A 27 -2.43 10.71 -14.07
C VAL A 27 -2.07 10.92 -12.59
N ALA A 28 -0.87 11.44 -12.31
CA ALA A 28 -0.43 11.64 -10.94
C ALA A 28 -1.32 12.71 -10.27
N PRO A 29 -2.01 12.37 -9.16
CA PRO A 29 -2.73 13.38 -8.41
C PRO A 29 -1.74 14.43 -7.92
N GLY A 30 -2.00 15.69 -8.28
CA GLY A 30 -1.18 16.82 -7.84
C GLY A 30 -1.03 16.86 -6.33
N GLU A 31 0.01 17.55 -5.84
CA GLU A 31 0.34 17.60 -4.40
C GLU A 31 -0.86 18.00 -3.53
N GLU A 32 -1.73 18.87 -4.03
CA GLU A 32 -2.96 19.27 -3.33
C GLU A 32 -3.95 18.11 -3.15
N ARG A 33 -4.16 17.26 -4.18
CA ARG A 33 -4.99 16.04 -4.02
C ARG A 33 -4.34 15.02 -3.09
N LYS A 34 -3.00 14.93 -3.06
CA LYS A 34 -2.31 14.08 -2.07
C LYS A 34 -2.54 14.58 -0.65
N LYS A 35 -2.46 15.90 -0.43
CA LYS A 35 -2.77 16.52 0.87
C LYS A 35 -4.23 16.31 1.28
N GLU A 36 -5.18 16.38 0.35
CA GLU A 36 -6.60 16.09 0.60
C GLU A 36 -6.84 14.62 0.95
N ILE A 37 -6.19 13.68 0.25
CA ILE A 37 -6.25 12.25 0.57
C ILE A 37 -5.69 12.01 1.98
N LEU A 38 -4.53 12.60 2.30
CA LEU A 38 -3.93 12.51 3.64
C LEU A 38 -4.81 13.08 4.75
N LYS A 39 -5.58 14.14 4.48
CA LYS A 39 -6.56 14.68 5.43
C LYS A 39 -7.74 13.73 5.66
N ASN A 40 -8.13 12.96 4.64
CA ASN A 40 -9.24 12.02 4.72
C ASN A 40 -8.82 10.63 5.24
N LEU A 41 -7.54 10.39 5.53
CA LEU A 41 -7.13 9.14 6.15
C LEU A 41 -7.70 9.04 7.58
N PRO A 42 -8.18 7.86 8.00
CA PRO A 42 -8.68 7.66 9.37
C PRO A 42 -7.62 7.92 10.45
N GLU A 43 -6.33 7.91 10.07
CA GLU A 43 -5.18 8.20 10.92
C GLU A 43 -4.94 9.70 11.17
N SER A 44 -5.52 10.60 10.35
CA SER A 44 -5.38 12.06 10.52
C SER A 44 -6.23 12.59 11.68
N ASN A 45 -7.22 11.81 12.14
CA ASN A 45 -8.09 12.17 13.25
C ASN A 45 -7.57 11.55 14.56
N PRO A 46 -7.05 12.36 15.50
CA PRO A 46 -6.50 11.85 16.76
C PRO A 46 -7.54 11.08 17.60
N ALA A 47 -8.83 11.41 17.52
CA ALA A 47 -9.88 10.70 18.23
C ALA A 47 -10.08 9.27 17.72
N ARG A 48 -10.05 9.07 16.39
CA ARG A 48 -10.18 7.75 15.75
C ARG A 48 -8.95 6.88 16.01
N MET A 49 -7.77 7.49 16.16
CA MET A 49 -6.54 6.79 16.50
C MET A 49 -6.61 6.21 17.92
N GLU A 50 -7.15 6.96 18.89
CA GLU A 50 -7.33 6.44 20.25
C GLU A 50 -8.34 5.29 20.32
N GLU A 51 -9.46 5.40 19.60
CA GLU A 51 -10.45 4.32 19.48
C GLU A 51 -9.83 3.07 18.85
N SER A 52 -9.05 3.24 17.78
CA SER A 52 -8.36 2.13 17.11
C SER A 52 -7.29 1.51 18.00
N ARG A 53 -6.56 2.31 18.79
CA ARG A 53 -5.58 1.82 19.76
C ARG A 53 -6.23 1.01 20.86
N LYS A 54 -7.35 1.47 21.42
CA LYS A 54 -8.13 0.73 22.44
C LYS A 54 -8.65 -0.58 21.87
N ARG A 55 -9.24 -0.56 20.67
CA ARG A 55 -9.72 -1.76 19.97
C ARG A 55 -8.58 -2.76 19.71
N ASN A 56 -7.44 -2.28 19.22
CA ASN A 56 -6.29 -3.14 18.92
C ASN A 56 -5.73 -3.78 20.20
N ALA A 57 -5.63 -3.02 21.30
CA ALA A 57 -5.22 -3.56 22.59
C ALA A 57 -6.16 -4.70 23.07
N LEU A 58 -7.47 -4.52 22.98
CA LEU A 58 -8.45 -5.55 23.33
C LEU A 58 -8.34 -6.78 22.40
N MET A 59 -8.17 -6.57 21.10
CA MET A 59 -8.00 -7.66 20.14
C MET A 59 -6.70 -8.45 20.39
N MET A 60 -5.60 -7.76 20.71
CA MET A 60 -4.34 -8.40 21.06
C MET A 60 -4.41 -9.19 22.37
N GLN A 61 -5.20 -8.73 23.35
CA GLN A 61 -5.46 -9.52 24.56
C GLN A 61 -6.18 -10.82 24.23
N VAL A 62 -7.25 -10.77 23.43
CA VAL A 62 -7.99 -11.97 23.01
C VAL A 62 -7.11 -12.92 22.19
N LEU A 63 -6.30 -12.39 21.26
CA LEU A 63 -5.39 -13.22 20.46
C LEU A 63 -4.32 -13.87 21.33
N LYS A 64 -3.80 -13.17 22.33
CA LYS A 64 -2.83 -13.71 23.28
C LYS A 64 -3.45 -14.81 24.13
N GLU A 65 -4.65 -14.59 24.67
CA GLU A 65 -5.40 -15.59 25.42
C GLU A 65 -5.68 -16.84 24.59
N ALA A 66 -6.09 -16.66 23.33
CA ALA A 66 -6.33 -17.77 22.40
C ALA A 66 -5.05 -18.51 21.98
N ALA A 67 -3.89 -17.84 21.99
CA ALA A 67 -2.59 -18.45 21.69
C ALA A 67 -1.99 -19.18 22.90
N GLU A 68 -2.21 -18.68 24.11
CA GLU A 68 -1.77 -19.31 25.36
C GLU A 68 -2.66 -20.50 25.75
N THR A 69 -3.89 -20.55 25.24
CA THR A 69 -4.85 -21.62 25.53
C THR A 69 -4.90 -22.66 24.42
N ASN A 70 -4.83 -23.95 24.78
CA ASN A 70 -4.90 -25.07 23.84
C ASN A 70 -6.35 -25.41 23.38
N ASP A 71 -7.35 -24.62 23.76
CA ASP A 71 -8.77 -24.84 23.48
C ASP A 71 -9.10 -24.69 22.00
N ASN A 72 -8.27 -23.98 21.24
CA ASN A 72 -8.43 -23.78 19.80
C ASN A 72 -7.69 -24.82 18.96
N ILE A 73 -6.97 -25.77 19.59
CA ILE A 73 -6.42 -26.92 18.89
C ILE A 73 -7.55 -27.94 18.75
N ALA A 74 -8.04 -28.12 17.52
CA ALA A 74 -8.98 -29.18 17.17
C ALA A 74 -8.34 -30.56 17.48
N ARG A 75 -8.48 -31.02 18.73
CA ARG A 75 -8.09 -32.36 19.18
C ARG A 75 -9.11 -33.35 18.62
N GLY A 76 -8.94 -33.73 17.37
CA GLY A 76 -9.67 -34.87 16.82
C GLY A 76 -9.85 -34.82 15.33
N TYR A 77 -8.80 -35.11 14.56
CA TYR A 77 -8.89 -35.91 13.33
C TYR A 77 -7.46 -36.28 12.93
N GLY A 78 -6.92 -37.37 13.46
CA GLY A 78 -5.58 -37.80 13.05
C GLY A 78 -4.96 -38.98 13.79
N SER A 79 -5.41 -39.31 15.01
CA SER A 79 -4.89 -40.50 15.72
C SER A 79 -5.94 -41.60 15.77
N ARG A 80 -6.16 -42.24 14.63
CA ARG A 80 -6.73 -43.58 14.57
C ARG A 80 -6.15 -44.30 13.35
N LYS A 81 -4.95 -44.86 13.54
CA LYS A 81 -4.50 -46.16 13.01
C LYS A 81 -3.11 -46.46 13.55
#